data_AF-A0A7X0XFR7-F1
#
_entry.id   AF-A0A7X0XFR7-F1
#
_cell.length_a   1.000
_cell.length_b   1.000
_cell.length_c   1.000
_cell.angle_alpha   90.00
_cell.angle_beta   90.00
_cell.angle_gamma   90.00
#
_symmetry.space_group_name_H-M   'P 1'
#
loop_
_entity.id
_entity.type
_entity.pdbx_description
1 polymer ?
#
loop_
_entity_poly.entity_id
_entity_poly.type
_entity_poly.pdbx_seq_one_letter_code
_entity_poly.pdbx_strand_id
1 'polypeptide(L)'
;MPTLTSMLGEISEAKVQQLNNMLKEVISSKKTPTIHLHYSNKEHTYTSHIAPLLAQLVDEQIQVEQDIKQYGFHAEVRYYFPPYLLQKLAQIRGESS
;
A
#
# COMPACT_ATOMS: atom_id res chain seq x y z
N MET A 1 -3.52 -4.48 23.32
CA MET A 1 -3.49 -4.73 21.87
C MET A 1 -2.60 -5.94 21.58
N PRO A 2 -3.16 -7.15 21.49
CA PRO A 2 -2.38 -8.38 21.31
C PRO A 2 -1.46 -8.31 20.07
N THR A 3 -1.97 -7.75 18.97
CA THR A 3 -1.25 -7.58 17.70
C THR A 3 0.00 -6.71 17.82
N LEU A 4 -0.06 -5.61 18.57
CA LEU A 4 1.08 -4.71 18.74
C LEU A 4 2.20 -5.37 19.56
N THR A 5 1.82 -6.09 20.62
CA THR A 5 2.77 -6.91 21.41
C THR A 5 3.36 -8.04 20.56
N SER A 6 2.58 -8.69 19.70
CA SER A 6 3.11 -9.71 18.76
C SER A 6 4.10 -9.13 17.74
N MET A 7 3.91 -7.88 17.31
CA MET A 7 4.81 -7.21 16.36
C MET A 7 6.10 -6.70 17.00
N LEU A 8 6.05 -6.23 18.25
CA LEU A 8 7.16 -5.54 18.92
C LEU A 8 7.86 -6.35 20.03
N GLY A 9 7.22 -7.44 20.48
CA GLY A 9 7.55 -8.18 21.70
C GLY A 9 7.23 -7.38 22.95
N GLU A 10 8.00 -6.32 23.18
CA GLU A 10 7.82 -5.35 24.25
C GLU A 10 7.40 -4.00 23.66
N ILE A 11 6.40 -3.36 24.26
CA ILE A 11 5.90 -2.07 23.79
C ILE A 11 6.68 -0.96 24.48
N SER A 12 7.44 -0.20 23.69
CA SER A 12 8.05 1.07 24.09
C SER A 12 7.78 2.14 23.03
N GLU A 13 7.81 3.41 23.42
CA GLU A 13 7.59 4.53 22.48
C GLU A 13 8.58 4.50 21.32
N ALA A 14 9.85 4.18 21.60
CA ALA A 14 10.88 4.01 20.58
C ALA A 14 10.55 2.88 19.59
N LYS A 15 10.07 1.73 20.06
CA LYS A 15 9.69 0.61 19.19
C LYS A 15 8.44 0.91 18.36
N VAL A 16 7.49 1.65 18.92
CA VAL A 16 6.32 2.13 18.18
C VAL A 16 6.75 3.11 17.08
N GLN A 17 7.66 4.05 17.37
CA GLN A 17 8.22 4.94 16.35
C GLN A 17 8.98 4.18 15.27
N GLN A 18 9.79 3.18 15.66
CA GLN A 18 10.51 2.33 14.71
C GLN A 18 9.54 1.60 13.78
N LEU A 19 8.47 1.00 14.32
CA LEU A 19 7.44 0.33 13.52
C LEU A 19 6.72 1.29 12.57
N ASN A 20 6.41 2.51 13.04
CA ASN A 20 5.79 3.55 12.21
C ASN A 20 6.69 4.02 11.05
N ASN A 21 8.02 3.94 11.20
CA ASN A 21 8.97 4.43 10.21
C ASN A 21 9.52 3.33 9.29
N MET A 22 9.36 2.06 9.63
CA MET A 22 9.95 0.93 8.90
C MET A 22 9.64 0.95 7.40
N LEU A 23 8.38 1.21 7.02
CA LEU A 23 8.01 1.29 5.60
C LEU A 23 8.68 2.47 4.90
N LYS A 24 8.83 3.62 5.59
CA LYS A 24 9.47 4.81 5.04
C LYS A 24 10.94 4.55 4.73
N GLU A 25 11.65 3.87 5.63
CA GLU A 25 13.06 3.53 5.43
C GLU A 25 13.28 2.58 4.24
N VAL A 26 12.34 1.65 4.00
CA VAL A 26 12.40 0.73 2.86
C VAL A 26 12.19 1.47 1.53
N ILE A 27 11.23 2.40 1.50
CA ILE A 27 10.90 3.22 0.32
C ILE A 27 12.14 4.06 -0.10
N SER A 28 12.90 4.58 0.86
CA SER A 28 14.10 5.39 0.62
C SER A 28 15.35 4.60 0.18
N SER A 29 15.24 3.31 -0.13
CA SER A 29 16.36 2.47 -0.58
C SER A 29 16.58 2.52 -2.11
N LYS A 30 17.83 2.35 -2.57
CA LYS A 30 18.28 2.63 -3.97
C LYS A 30 17.70 1.73 -5.08
N LYS A 31 16.95 0.67 -4.77
CA LYS A 31 16.28 -0.19 -5.77
C LYS A 31 14.78 -0.12 -5.55
N THR A 32 14.14 0.81 -6.24
CA THR A 32 12.71 1.02 -6.15
C THR A 32 11.98 0.01 -7.03
N PRO A 33 11.13 -0.86 -6.46
CA PRO A 33 10.32 -1.78 -7.25
C PRO A 33 9.24 -1.02 -8.01
N THR A 34 8.74 -1.58 -9.10
CA THR A 34 7.48 -1.10 -9.71
C THR A 34 6.34 -1.38 -8.72
N ILE A 35 5.66 -0.31 -8.28
CA ILE A 35 4.54 -0.44 -7.36
C ILE A 35 3.23 -0.44 -8.15
N HIS A 36 2.40 -1.45 -7.91
CA HIS A 36 1.04 -1.52 -8.44
C HIS A 36 0.06 -1.32 -7.28
N LEU A 37 -0.70 -0.23 -7.29
CA LEU A 37 -1.57 0.18 -6.19
C LEU A 37 -3.03 0.22 -6.62
N HIS A 38 -3.85 -0.62 -5.99
CA HIS A 38 -5.30 -0.63 -6.14
C HIS A 38 -5.96 0.01 -4.93
N TYR A 39 -6.83 0.99 -5.13
CA TYR A 39 -7.54 1.67 -4.05
C TYR A 39 -8.84 2.33 -4.52
N SER A 40 -9.73 2.66 -3.59
CA SER A 40 -10.84 3.58 -3.86
C SER A 40 -10.55 4.96 -3.34
N ASN A 41 -10.87 6.00 -4.13
CA ASN A 41 -10.81 7.39 -3.68
C ASN A 41 -12.10 7.85 -2.98
N LYS A 42 -13.07 6.95 -2.76
CA LYS A 42 -14.33 7.22 -2.05
C LYS A 42 -14.45 6.54 -0.68
N GLU A 43 -13.52 5.65 -0.33
CA GLU A 43 -13.54 5.01 0.99
C GLU A 43 -12.82 5.84 2.05
N HIS A 44 -13.21 5.66 3.32
CA HIS A 44 -12.72 6.43 4.45
C HIS A 44 -11.20 6.34 4.68
N THR A 45 -10.56 5.25 4.26
CA THR A 45 -9.11 5.03 4.42
C THR A 45 -8.29 5.83 3.40
N TYR A 46 -8.90 6.36 2.33
CA TYR A 46 -8.17 7.10 1.29
C TYR A 46 -7.45 8.30 1.88
N THR A 47 -8.18 9.17 2.60
CA THR A 47 -7.62 10.39 3.17
C THR A 47 -6.62 10.10 4.28
N SER A 48 -6.85 9.09 5.11
CA SER A 48 -6.00 8.79 6.27
C SER A 48 -4.75 7.97 5.94
N HIS A 49 -4.77 7.15 4.88
CA HIS A 49 -3.72 6.18 4.59
C HIS A 49 -3.17 6.27 3.17
N ILE A 50 -4.04 6.28 2.15
CA ILE A 50 -3.60 6.21 0.75
C ILE A 50 -3.02 7.54 0.26
N ALA A 51 -3.67 8.67 0.54
CA ALA A 51 -3.20 9.98 0.11
C ALA A 51 -1.82 10.33 0.71
N PRO A 52 -1.55 10.11 2.01
CA PRO A 52 -0.20 10.29 2.57
C PRO A 52 0.85 9.37 1.92
N LEU A 53 0.51 8.11 1.64
CA LEU A 53 1.41 7.18 0.95
C LEU A 53 1.75 7.68 -0.46
N LEU A 54 0.75 8.10 -1.24
CA LEU A 54 0.96 8.62 -2.59
C LEU A 54 1.85 9.86 -2.60
N ALA A 55 1.64 10.79 -1.65
CA ALA A 55 2.50 11.96 -1.51
C ALA A 55 3.96 11.57 -1.27
N GLN A 56 4.21 10.61 -0.37
CA GLN A 56 5.56 10.12 -0.10
C GLN A 56 6.18 9.43 -1.32
N LEU A 57 5.42 8.59 -2.04
CA LEU A 57 5.92 7.92 -3.24
C LEU A 57 6.28 8.91 -4.35
N VAL A 58 5.55 10.02 -4.47
CA VAL A 58 5.85 11.12 -5.39
C VAL A 58 7.12 11.85 -4.96
N ASP A 59 7.25 12.20 -3.68
CA ASP A 59 8.43 12.88 -3.13
C ASP A 59 9.71 12.06 -3.32
N GLU A 60 9.61 10.73 -3.20
CA GLU A 60 10.72 9.80 -3.40
C GLU A 60 10.94 9.39 -4.88
N GLN A 61 10.20 9.99 -5.81
CA GLN A 61 10.29 9.74 -7.27
C GLN A 61 10.06 8.27 -7.66
N ILE A 62 9.18 7.59 -6.95
CA ILE A 62 8.86 6.18 -7.19
C ILE A 62 7.73 6.06 -8.18
N GLN A 63 7.92 5.24 -9.21
CA GLN A 63 6.87 4.97 -10.17
C GLN A 63 5.79 4.07 -9.56
N VAL A 64 4.56 4.55 -9.61
CA VAL A 64 3.37 3.84 -9.12
C VAL A 64 2.36 3.72 -10.24
N GLU A 65 2.01 2.50 -10.61
CA GLU A 65 0.85 2.25 -11.43
C GLU A 65 -0.40 2.19 -10.55
N GLN A 66 -1.33 3.11 -10.78
CA GLN A 66 -2.51 3.28 -9.95
C GLN A 66 -3.75 2.71 -10.64
N ASP A 67 -4.50 1.87 -9.92
CA ASP A 67 -5.85 1.44 -10.30
C ASP A 67 -6.87 2.04 -9.33
N ILE A 68 -7.44 3.18 -9.75
CA ILE A 68 -8.33 3.99 -8.92
C ILE A 68 -9.78 3.55 -9.14
N LYS A 69 -10.46 3.17 -8.07
CA LYS A 69 -11.88 2.81 -8.03
C LYS A 69 -12.70 3.80 -7.20
N GLN A 70 -14.00 3.56 -7.12
CA GLN A 70 -14.98 4.44 -6.47
C GLN A 70 -15.96 3.67 -5.55
N TYR A 71 -15.54 2.54 -4.97
CA TYR A 71 -16.35 1.85 -3.95
C TYR A 71 -16.32 2.60 -2.61
N GLY A 72 -17.40 2.53 -1.85
CA GLY A 72 -17.60 3.39 -0.66
C GLY A 72 -17.07 2.76 0.63
N PHE A 73 -17.05 1.43 0.70
CA PHE A 73 -16.67 0.69 1.90
C PHE A 73 -15.43 -0.15 1.67
N HIS A 74 -14.55 -0.18 2.68
CA HIS A 74 -13.32 -0.98 2.63
C HIS A 74 -13.57 -2.46 2.36
N ALA A 75 -14.68 -3.01 2.87
CA ALA A 75 -15.06 -4.40 2.62
C ALA A 75 -15.29 -4.72 1.13
N GLU A 76 -15.58 -3.71 0.30
CA GLU A 76 -15.83 -3.90 -1.13
C GLU A 76 -14.54 -4.16 -1.92
N VAL A 77 -13.35 -3.87 -1.37
CA VAL A 77 -12.03 -4.22 -1.96
C VAL A 77 -12.01 -5.68 -2.44
N ARG A 78 -12.67 -6.59 -1.70
CA ARG A 78 -12.75 -8.03 -2.04
C ARG A 78 -13.35 -8.32 -3.42
N TYR A 79 -14.16 -7.42 -3.95
CA TYR A 79 -14.80 -7.58 -5.26
C TYR A 79 -13.94 -7.06 -6.41
N TYR A 80 -13.05 -6.10 -6.12
CA TYR A 80 -12.28 -5.38 -7.14
C TYR A 80 -10.81 -5.79 -7.19
N PHE A 81 -10.22 -6.15 -6.05
CA PHE A 81 -8.80 -6.48 -5.97
C PHE A 81 -8.45 -7.82 -6.65
N PRO A 82 -9.20 -8.93 -6.47
CA PRO A 82 -8.88 -10.19 -7.14
C PRO A 82 -8.81 -10.10 -8.68
N PRO A 83 -9.78 -9.51 -9.40
CA PRO A 83 -9.68 -9.39 -10.85
C PRO A 83 -8.51 -8.48 -11.28
N TYR A 84 -8.26 -7.39 -10.55
CA TYR A 84 -7.10 -6.52 -10.78
C TYR A 84 -5.78 -7.29 -10.65
N LEU A 85 -5.61 -8.07 -9.58
CA LEU A 85 -4.41 -8.85 -9.31
C LEU A 85 -4.14 -9.85 -10.45
N LEU A 86 -5.17 -10.59 -10.88
CA LEU A 86 -5.05 -11.55 -11.98
C LEU A 86 -4.65 -10.87 -13.29
N GLN A 87 -5.25 -9.72 -13.60
CA GLN A 87 -4.91 -8.93 -14.78
C GLN A 87 -3.45 -8.46 -14.73
N LYS A 88 -2.99 -7.95 -13.59
CA LYS A 88 -1.60 -7.49 -13.42
C LYS A 88 -0.59 -8.60 -13.52
N LEU A 89 -0.88 -9.75 -12.92
CA LEU A 89 -0.01 -10.91 -13.05
C LEU A 89 0.08 -11.41 -14.50
N ALA A 90 -1.04 -11.44 -15.23
CA ALA A 90 -1.04 -11.81 -16.65
C ALA A 90 -0.24 -10.81 -17.51
N GLN A 91 -0.37 -9.50 -17.24
CA GLN A 91 0.43 -8.46 -17.92
C GLN A 91 1.93 -8.62 -17.65
N ILE A 92 2.32 -8.82 -16.39
CA ILE A 92 3.73 -9.00 -15.99
C ILE A 92 4.33 -10.25 -16.62
N ARG A 93 3.54 -11.33 -16.78
CA ARG A 93 3.98 -12.57 -17.44
C ARG A 93 3.98 -12.49 -18.96
N GLY A 94 3.48 -11.41 -19.57
CA GLY A 94 3.38 -11.27 -21.03
C GLY A 94 2.25 -12.10 -21.66
N GLU A 95 1.24 -12.46 -20.89
CA GLU A 95 0.08 -13.27 -21.34
C GLU A 95 -1.07 -12.41 -21.89
N SER A 96 -0.91 -11.08 -21.88
CA SER A 96 -1.89 -10.16 -22.44
C SER A 96 -1.68 -10.07 -23.96
N SER A 97 -2.61 -10.64 -24.73
CA SER A 97 -2.71 -10.48 -26.19
C SER A 97 -3.45 -9.19 -26.55
#